data_AF-A0A1F8JWG7-F1
#
_entry.id   AF-A0A1F8JWG7-F1
#
_cell.length_a   1.000
_cell.length_b   1.000
_cell.length_c   1.000
_cell.angle_alpha   90.00
_cell.angle_beta   90.00
_cell.angle_gamma   90.00
#
_symmetry.space_group_name_H-M   'P 1'
#
loop_
_entity.id
_entity.type
_entity.pdbx_description
1 polymer ?
#
loop_
_entity_poly.entity_id
_entity_poly.type
_entity_poly.pdbx_seq_one_letter_code
_entity_poly.pdbx_strand_id
1 'polypeptide(L)'
;MTDFDKKTLKNLQRLAKIKLSDEEEEEFSIKLKSIIEYIDSLNEVDTAEVVPCNYVLLDLQKNIFSEDIAENTLSREDLLKNAPDRIGGMIKAPLIINKE
;
A
#
# COMPACT_ATOMS: atom_id res chain seq x y z
N MET A 1 -11.40 -21.14 -4.79
CA MET A 1 -10.01 -20.83 -4.39
C MET A 1 -9.28 -20.38 -5.62
N THR A 2 -8.71 -19.18 -5.56
CA THR A 2 -8.12 -18.50 -6.71
C THR A 2 -6.79 -19.14 -7.02
N ASP A 3 -6.61 -19.69 -8.22
CA ASP A 3 -5.29 -20.12 -8.69
C ASP A 3 -4.36 -18.90 -8.72
N PHE A 4 -3.45 -18.81 -7.75
CA PHE A 4 -2.41 -17.78 -7.74
C PHE A 4 -1.34 -18.17 -8.77
N ASP A 5 -1.29 -17.42 -9.88
CA ASP A 5 -0.40 -17.68 -11.01
C ASP A 5 0.65 -16.56 -11.22
N LYS A 6 1.65 -16.82 -12.07
CA LYS A 6 2.71 -15.83 -12.39
C LYS A 6 2.14 -14.51 -12.93
N LYS A 7 0.98 -14.54 -13.62
CA LYS A 7 0.32 -13.33 -14.12
C LYS A 7 -0.22 -12.47 -12.97
N THR A 8 -0.82 -13.10 -11.97
CA THR A 8 -1.30 -12.44 -10.75
C THR A 8 -0.14 -11.81 -9.99
N LEU A 9 1.00 -12.51 -9.86
CA LEU A 9 2.21 -11.96 -9.25
C LEU A 9 2.73 -10.72 -10.00
N LYS A 10 2.77 -10.76 -11.34
CA LYS A 10 3.18 -9.59 -12.15
C LYS A 10 2.22 -8.40 -12.01
N ASN A 11 0.92 -8.66 -11.91
CA ASN A 11 -0.04 -7.60 -11.64
C ASN A 11 0.17 -6.99 -10.25
N LEU A 12 0.44 -7.84 -9.25
CA LEU A 12 0.73 -7.40 -7.88
C LEU A 12 2.00 -6.53 -7.82
N GLN A 13 3.09 -6.94 -8.46
CA GLN A 13 4.32 -6.15 -8.61
C GLN A 13 4.05 -4.75 -9.17
N ARG A 14 3.24 -4.65 -10.23
CA ARG A 14 2.86 -3.38 -10.86
C ARG A 14 2.04 -2.47 -9.94
N LEU A 15 1.15 -3.04 -9.13
CA LEU A 15 0.31 -2.31 -8.17
C LEU A 15 1.13 -1.84 -6.96
N ALA A 16 1.96 -2.72 -6.40
CA ALA A 16 2.82 -2.43 -5.26
C ALA A 16 4.06 -1.58 -5.61
N LYS A 17 4.37 -1.40 -6.90
CA LYS A 17 5.59 -0.74 -7.40
C LYS A 17 6.87 -1.44 -6.94
N ILE A 18 6.82 -2.76 -6.82
CA ILE A 18 7.96 -3.60 -6.45
C ILE A 18 8.36 -4.40 -7.68
N LYS A 19 9.62 -4.30 -8.08
CA LYS A 19 10.20 -5.10 -9.16
C LYS A 19 10.96 -6.26 -8.55
N LEU A 20 10.65 -7.48 -8.97
CA LEU A 20 11.35 -8.70 -8.58
C LEU A 20 12.28 -9.15 -9.73
N SER A 21 13.36 -9.83 -9.37
CA SER A 21 14.15 -10.63 -10.31
C SER A 21 13.42 -11.93 -10.68
N ASP A 22 13.86 -12.62 -11.73
CA ASP A 22 13.23 -13.87 -12.16
C ASP A 22 13.31 -14.97 -11.08
N GLU A 23 14.43 -15.03 -10.35
CA GLU A 23 14.64 -15.96 -9.23
C GLU A 23 13.67 -15.65 -8.07
N GLU A 24 13.54 -14.38 -7.71
CA GLU A 24 12.59 -13.93 -6.69
C GLU A 24 11.14 -14.16 -7.12
N GLU A 25 10.79 -13.98 -8.40
CA GLU A 25 9.44 -14.26 -8.90
C GLU A 25 9.04 -15.72 -8.64
N GLU A 26 9.95 -16.68 -8.84
CA GLU A 26 9.68 -18.10 -8.60
C GLU A 26 9.52 -18.42 -7.12
N GLU A 27 10.42 -17.89 -6.30
CA GLU A 27 10.39 -18.06 -4.85
C GLU A 27 9.11 -17.46 -4.24
N PHE A 28 8.80 -16.20 -4.57
CA PHE A 28 7.63 -15.50 -4.07
C PHE A 28 6.33 -16.11 -4.59
N SER A 29 6.31 -16.67 -5.80
CA SER A 29 5.13 -17.36 -6.31
C SER A 29 4.75 -18.56 -5.45
N ILE A 30 5.74 -19.32 -4.96
CA ILE A 30 5.51 -20.48 -4.09
C ILE A 30 5.09 -20.00 -2.69
N LYS A 31 5.82 -19.04 -2.13
CA LYS A 31 5.56 -18.52 -0.77
C LYS A 31 4.18 -17.88 -0.66
N LEU A 32 3.79 -17.02 -1.60
CA LEU A 32 2.49 -16.35 -1.58
C LEU A 32 1.34 -17.35 -1.77
N LYS A 33 1.52 -18.37 -2.61
CA LYS A 33 0.54 -19.44 -2.74
C LYS A 33 0.30 -20.15 -1.41
N SER A 34 1.37 -20.53 -0.70
CA SER A 34 1.26 -21.17 0.62
C SER A 34 0.59 -20.26 1.67
N ILE A 35 0.86 -18.95 1.65
CA ILE A 35 0.21 -17.99 2.56
C ILE A 35 -1.29 -17.88 2.26
N ILE A 36 -1.68 -17.82 0.98
CA ILE A 36 -3.10 -17.75 0.58
C ILE A 36 -3.83 -19.03 0.99
N GLU A 37 -3.22 -20.19 0.74
CA GLU A 37 -3.78 -21.49 1.16
C GLU A 37 -3.94 -21.58 2.68
N TYR A 38 -3.02 -21.00 3.45
CA TYR A 38 -3.17 -20.92 4.91
C TYR A 38 -4.32 -19.98 5.32
N ILE A 39 -4.43 -18.80 4.68
CA ILE A 39 -5.52 -17.84 4.96
C ILE A 39 -6.89 -18.44 4.60
N ASP A 40 -6.96 -19.33 3.62
CA ASP A 40 -8.21 -20.02 3.25
C ASP A 40 -8.82 -20.83 4.41
N SER A 41 -8.03 -21.21 5.43
CA SER A 41 -8.55 -21.86 6.64
C SER A 41 -9.51 -20.97 7.43
N LEU A 42 -9.46 -19.64 7.25
CA LEU A 42 -10.39 -18.72 7.90
C LEU A 42 -11.83 -18.88 7.38
N ASN A 43 -12.02 -19.46 6.18
CA ASN A 43 -13.35 -19.73 5.62
C ASN A 43 -14.11 -20.83 6.36
N GLU A 44 -13.45 -21.59 7.25
CA GLU A 44 -14.09 -22.63 8.07
C GLU A 44 -14.96 -22.04 9.19
N VAL A 45 -14.76 -20.76 9.52
CA VAL A 45 -15.48 -20.06 10.59
C VAL A 45 -16.64 -19.27 10.00
N ASP A 46 -17.86 -19.51 10.49
CA ASP A 46 -19.05 -18.75 10.09
C ASP A 46 -19.01 -17.33 10.67
N THR A 47 -19.03 -16.33 9.79
CA THR A 47 -19.06 -14.90 10.15
C THR A 47 -20.29 -14.18 9.62
N ALA A 48 -21.36 -14.89 9.21
CA ALA A 48 -22.54 -14.29 8.58
C ALA A 48 -23.23 -13.22 9.45
N GLU A 49 -23.21 -13.39 10.78
CA GLU A 49 -23.81 -12.47 11.75
C GLU A 49 -22.79 -11.53 12.41
N VAL A 50 -21.52 -11.59 12.00
CA VAL A 50 -20.44 -10.79 12.61
C VAL A 50 -20.17 -9.56 11.75
N VAL A 51 -20.36 -8.38 12.33
CA VAL A 51 -20.00 -7.11 11.67
C VAL A 51 -18.47 -6.94 11.59
N PRO A 52 -17.92 -6.45 10.45
CA PRO A 52 -16.49 -6.19 10.33
C PRO A 52 -15.96 -5.22 11.39
N CYS A 53 -14.82 -5.54 11.99
CA CYS A 53 -14.16 -4.68 12.96
C CYS A 53 -13.27 -3.66 12.26
N ASN A 54 -13.80 -2.48 11.96
CA ASN A 54 -13.03 -1.37 11.35
C ASN A 54 -12.13 -0.65 12.36
N TYR A 55 -12.61 -0.50 13.59
CA TYR A 55 -11.90 0.15 14.70
C TYR A 55 -12.13 -0.65 15.97
N VAL A 56 -11.04 -0.95 16.70
CA VAL A 56 -11.10 -1.68 17.97
C VAL A 56 -11.71 -0.81 19.07
N LEU A 57 -11.42 0.50 19.06
CA LEU A 57 -11.95 1.46 20.03
C LEU A 57 -13.23 2.10 19.49
N LEU A 58 -14.33 1.90 20.20
CA LEU A 58 -15.65 2.42 19.82
C LEU A 58 -15.68 3.95 19.76
N ASP A 59 -14.91 4.64 20.60
CA ASP A 59 -14.85 6.11 20.63
C ASP A 59 -14.23 6.74 19.37
N LEU A 60 -13.54 5.94 18.54
CA LEU A 60 -13.01 6.34 17.24
C LEU A 60 -14.02 6.18 16.11
N GLN A 61 -15.19 5.58 16.36
CA GLN A 61 -16.27 5.46 15.38
C GLN A 61 -17.12 6.73 15.29
N LYS A 62 -16.47 7.89 15.39
CA LYS A 62 -17.08 9.21 15.20
C LYS A 62 -16.22 10.03 14.27
N ASN A 63 -16.84 10.96 13.56
CA ASN A 63 -16.09 11.90 12.73
C ASN A 63 -15.23 12.81 13.62
N ILE A 64 -13.92 12.78 13.41
CA ILE A 64 -12.96 13.67 14.07
C ILE A 64 -12.73 14.84 13.12
N PHE A 65 -13.17 16.03 13.52
CA PHE A 65 -13.00 17.26 12.75
C PHE A 65 -11.85 18.09 13.29
N SER A 66 -11.20 18.83 12.41
CA SER A 66 -10.22 19.86 12.74
C SER A 66 -10.81 21.24 12.38
N GLU A 67 -10.39 22.29 13.08
CA GLU A 67 -10.81 23.66 12.78
C GLU A 67 -10.19 24.13 11.47
N ASP A 68 -10.92 24.93 10.70
CA ASP A 68 -10.43 25.51 9.44
C ASP A 68 -9.52 26.72 9.72
N ILE A 69 -8.31 26.43 10.22
CA ILE A 69 -7.31 27.44 10.59
C ILE A 69 -6.03 27.14 9.81
N ALA A 70 -5.54 28.15 9.09
CA ALA A 70 -4.29 28.04 8.35
C ALA A 70 -3.09 28.06 9.30
N GLU A 71 -2.30 26.99 9.29
CA GLU A 71 -1.02 26.90 10.02
C GLU A 71 0.13 26.69 9.04
N ASN A 72 1.24 27.41 9.25
CA ASN A 72 2.45 27.27 8.43
C ASN A 72 3.49 26.46 9.22
N THR A 73 3.30 25.14 9.25
CA THR A 73 3.95 24.26 10.23
C THR A 73 5.35 23.76 9.85
N LEU A 74 5.80 24.00 8.61
CA LEU A 74 7.09 23.49 8.14
C LEU A 74 7.82 24.49 7.23
N SER A 75 9.09 24.77 7.51
CA SER A 75 9.92 25.59 6.64
C SER A 75 10.25 24.84 5.33
N ARG A 76 10.51 25.57 4.25
CA ARG A 76 10.94 24.97 2.98
C ARG A 76 12.25 24.17 3.14
N GLU A 77 13.14 24.63 4.00
CA GLU A 77 14.41 23.96 4.27
C GLU A 77 14.20 22.61 4.97
N ASP A 78 13.33 22.58 5.99
CA ASP A 78 12.98 21.36 6.73
C ASP A 78 12.25 20.34 5.86
N LEU A 79 11.29 20.80 5.04
CA LEU A 79 10.63 19.97 4.04
C LEU A 79 11.65 19.40 3.03
N LEU A 80 12.56 20.28 2.60
CA LEU A 80 13.71 20.02 1.77
C LEU A 80 14.52 18.83 2.27
N LYS A 81 14.85 18.83 3.55
CA LYS A 81 15.96 18.10 4.18
C LYS A 81 16.12 16.63 3.77
N ASN A 82 15.03 15.90 3.54
CA ASN A 82 15.06 14.48 3.18
C ASN A 82 14.73 14.19 1.70
N ALA A 83 14.49 15.21 0.88
CA ALA A 83 14.22 15.03 -0.53
C ALA A 83 15.45 14.44 -1.25
N PRO A 84 15.30 13.33 -2.01
CA PRO A 84 16.41 12.67 -2.71
C PRO A 84 17.14 13.57 -3.72
N ASP A 85 16.43 14.46 -4.40
CA ASP A 85 16.97 15.44 -5.34
C ASP A 85 16.13 16.73 -5.30
N ARG A 86 16.74 17.88 -5.59
CA ARG A 86 16.14 19.21 -5.45
C ARG A 86 16.57 20.15 -6.58
N ILE A 87 15.65 20.99 -7.05
CA ILE A 87 15.95 22.04 -8.03
C ILE A 87 15.09 23.27 -7.75
N GLY A 88 15.70 24.46 -7.65
CA GLY A 88 14.97 25.72 -7.49
C GLY A 88 14.00 25.78 -6.30
N GLY A 89 14.29 25.06 -5.20
CA GLY A 89 13.40 24.99 -4.03
C GLY A 89 12.25 23.98 -4.15
N MET A 90 12.30 23.08 -5.13
CA MET A 90 11.32 22.01 -5.37
C MET A 90 11.97 20.64 -5.25
N ILE A 91 11.16 19.60 -5.02
CA ILE A 91 11.59 18.20 -5.13
C ILE A 91 11.74 17.88 -6.62
N LYS A 92 12.91 17.39 -7.02
CA LYS A 92 13.16 16.98 -8.39
C LYS A 92 12.80 15.50 -8.55
N ALA A 93 11.97 15.20 -9.53
CA ALA A 93 11.57 13.85 -9.91
C ALA A 93 11.75 13.64 -11.42
N PRO A 94 11.84 12.39 -11.90
CA PRO A 94 11.81 12.10 -13.34
C PRO A 94 10.53 12.65 -13.98
N LEU A 95 10.67 13.18 -15.20
CA LEU A 95 9.54 13.69 -15.96
C LEU A 95 8.63 12.52 -16.38
N ILE A 96 7.38 12.54 -15.91
CA ILE A 96 6.37 11.55 -16.29
C ILE A 96 5.52 12.17 -17.40
N ILE A 97 5.92 11.95 -18.65
CA ILE A 97 5.07 12.20 -19.82
C ILE A 97 4.67 10.83 -20.38
N ASN A 98 3.38 10.54 -20.37
CA ASN A 98 2.86 9.42 -21.14
C ASN A 98 2.97 9.80 -22.62
N LYS A 99 3.89 9.14 -23.35
CA LYS A 99 3.72 9.01 -24.80
C LYS A 99 2.66 7.93 -24.98
N GLU A 100 1.50 8.32 -25.51
CA GLU A 100 0.56 7.38 -26.12
C GLU A 100 1.25 6.54 -27.20
#